data_AF-A0A7Y6AN11-F1
#
_entry.id   AF-A0A7Y6AN11-F1
#
_cell.length_a   1.000
_cell.length_b   1.000
_cell.length_c   1.000
_cell.angle_alpha   90.00
_cell.angle_beta   90.00
_cell.angle_gamma   90.00
#
_symmetry.space_group_name_H-M   'P 1'
#
loop_
_entity.id
_entity.type
_entity.pdbx_description
1 polymer ?
#
loop_
_entity_poly.entity_id
_entity_poly.type
_entity_poly.pdbx_seq_one_letter_code
_entity_poly.pdbx_strand_id
1 'polypeptide(L)'
;MTITTPSPAKARPRAARFALISAVTLGLIGGPVALAAPAEASRFLYGCTVDPLKPTERSHWVDFRIEVDCRDHRTVQIRQLRYEDDHGRRNDDFLGRSTFWKYFYRHDDVTIHSYDWVPNRRGDEKVYQLVSFRVRVGNHWSDWTRWDMSDVATLRH
;
A
#
# COMPACT_ATOMS: atom_id res chain seq x y z
N MET A 1 0.87 40.91 39.34
CA MET A 1 2.08 40.60 38.55
C MET A 1 2.72 39.40 39.19
N THR A 2 2.61 38.23 38.56
CA THR A 2 2.87 36.94 39.21
C THR A 2 4.06 36.26 38.55
N ILE A 3 4.94 35.78 39.41
CA ILE A 3 6.32 35.34 39.14
C ILE A 3 6.33 33.93 38.54
N THR A 4 7.08 33.76 37.46
CA THR A 4 7.42 32.49 36.82
C THR A 4 8.39 31.70 37.72
N THR A 5 8.07 30.44 38.05
CA THR A 5 9.03 29.50 38.66
C THR A 5 9.09 28.22 37.83
N PRO A 6 10.27 27.73 37.43
CA PRO A 6 10.44 26.54 36.60
C PRO A 6 10.32 25.24 37.42
N SER A 7 9.64 24.24 36.85
CA SER A 7 9.56 22.88 37.41
C SER A 7 10.80 22.06 37.02
N PRO A 8 11.44 21.31 37.93
CA PRO A 8 12.67 20.59 37.66
C PRO A 8 12.46 19.33 36.81
N ALA A 9 13.21 19.23 35.72
CA ALA A 9 13.37 18.02 34.93
C ALA A 9 14.04 16.92 35.76
N LYS A 10 13.38 15.77 35.92
CA LYS A 10 14.00 14.58 36.50
C LYS A 10 14.86 13.87 35.46
N ALA A 11 16.16 13.90 35.67
CA ALA A 11 17.16 13.15 34.95
C ALA A 11 17.14 11.65 35.32
N ARG A 12 17.47 10.85 34.30
CA ARG A 12 17.84 9.42 34.18
C ARG A 12 18.32 8.69 35.44
N PRO A 13 18.16 7.34 35.47
CA PRO A 13 19.36 6.48 35.44
C PRO A 13 19.07 5.15 34.67
N ARG A 14 19.95 4.24 34.25
CA ARG A 14 21.36 3.92 34.47
C ARG A 14 21.92 3.34 33.15
N ALA A 15 23.17 3.66 32.86
CA ALA A 15 23.95 2.98 31.84
C ALA A 15 24.07 1.49 32.18
N ALA A 16 23.72 0.61 31.24
CA ALA A 16 24.18 -0.76 31.24
C ALA A 16 25.42 -0.82 30.34
N ARG A 17 26.59 -0.73 30.98
CA ARG A 17 27.86 -1.15 30.38
C ARG A 17 27.86 -2.68 30.41
N PHE A 18 27.67 -3.33 29.28
CA PHE A 18 28.08 -4.72 29.12
C PHE A 18 29.33 -4.73 28.25
N ALA A 19 30.43 -5.13 28.89
CA ALA A 19 31.73 -5.26 28.29
C ALA A 19 31.69 -6.33 27.18
N LEU A 20 32.22 -5.96 26.02
CA LEU A 20 32.71 -6.88 25.00
C LEU A 20 33.83 -7.74 25.63
N ILE A 21 33.84 -9.03 25.34
CA ILE A 21 34.98 -9.82 24.84
C ILE A 21 34.51 -11.27 24.69
N SER A 22 34.42 -11.74 23.44
CA SER A 22 34.63 -13.14 23.06
C SER A 22 35.27 -13.12 21.67
N ALA A 23 36.58 -13.25 21.62
CA ALA A 23 37.33 -13.50 20.40
C ALA A 23 37.75 -14.97 20.40
N VAL A 24 37.23 -15.77 19.46
CA VAL A 24 37.98 -16.83 18.75
C VAL A 24 37.40 -16.95 17.32
N THR A 25 38.32 -17.14 16.39
CA THR A 25 38.33 -16.96 14.94
C THR A 25 37.73 -18.07 14.08
N LEU A 26 37.43 -17.69 12.82
CA LEU A 26 37.45 -18.46 11.55
C LEU A 26 36.29 -19.44 11.26
N GLY A 27 35.46 -19.05 10.28
CA GLY A 27 34.86 -20.02 9.34
C GLY A 27 33.33 -19.96 9.16
N LEU A 28 32.86 -19.00 8.34
CA LEU A 28 31.93 -19.17 7.20
C LEU A 28 31.28 -17.80 6.93
N ILE A 29 31.48 -17.26 5.74
CA ILE A 29 30.67 -16.15 5.23
C ILE A 29 29.27 -16.71 5.00
N GLY A 30 28.40 -16.49 5.98
CA GLY A 30 26.98 -16.82 5.93
C GLY A 30 26.22 -15.69 6.61
N GLY A 31 26.19 -14.52 5.96
CA GLY A 31 25.43 -13.38 6.46
C GLY A 31 23.96 -13.76 6.62
N PRO A 32 23.26 -13.32 7.67
CA PRO A 32 21.83 -13.48 7.73
C PRO A 32 21.25 -12.67 6.57
N VAL A 33 20.75 -13.36 5.55
CA VAL A 33 19.80 -12.76 4.62
C VAL A 33 18.59 -12.48 5.49
N ALA A 34 18.46 -11.24 5.96
CA ALA A 34 17.20 -10.71 6.42
C ALA A 34 16.29 -10.71 5.19
N LEU A 35 15.65 -11.85 4.93
CA LEU A 35 14.48 -11.91 4.08
C LEU A 35 13.45 -11.04 4.80
N ALA A 36 13.42 -9.76 4.46
CA ALA A 36 12.20 -8.98 4.58
C ALA A 36 11.21 -9.65 3.63
N ALA A 37 10.59 -10.74 4.08
CA ALA A 37 9.40 -11.25 3.44
C ALA A 37 8.44 -10.07 3.41
N PRO A 38 7.90 -9.68 2.23
CA PRO A 38 6.85 -8.68 2.22
C PRO A 38 5.76 -9.23 3.15
N ALA A 39 5.30 -8.40 4.08
CA ALA A 39 4.17 -8.77 4.90
C ALA A 39 3.02 -9.10 3.93
N GLU A 40 2.66 -10.37 3.80
CA GLU A 40 1.48 -10.79 3.07
C GLU A 40 0.26 -10.25 3.84
N ALA A 41 -0.05 -8.99 3.61
CA ALA A 41 -1.25 -8.35 4.09
C ALA A 41 -2.39 -9.03 3.35
N SER A 42 -3.16 -9.85 4.06
CA SER A 42 -4.30 -10.67 3.60
C SER A 42 -4.99 -10.14 2.33
N ARG A 43 -4.41 -10.45 1.16
CA ARG A 43 -4.97 -10.17 -0.17
C ARG A 43 -6.20 -11.03 -0.43
N PHE A 44 -6.32 -12.12 0.33
CA PHE A 44 -7.42 -13.05 0.28
C PHE A 44 -8.39 -12.80 1.43
N LEU A 45 -9.65 -12.48 1.11
CA LEU A 45 -10.72 -12.32 2.07
C LEU A 45 -11.98 -13.04 1.57
N TYR A 46 -12.50 -13.97 2.37
CA TYR A 46 -13.73 -14.73 2.08
C TYR A 46 -13.82 -15.38 0.68
N GLY A 47 -12.68 -15.78 0.11
CA GLY A 47 -12.65 -16.39 -1.22
C GLY A 47 -12.45 -15.41 -2.36
N CYS A 48 -12.04 -14.17 -2.08
CA CYS A 48 -11.75 -13.16 -3.06
C CYS A 48 -10.35 -12.58 -2.88
N THR A 49 -9.67 -12.28 -3.99
CA THR A 49 -8.52 -11.39 -4.04
C THR A 49 -8.85 -10.12 -4.81
N VAL A 50 -8.20 -9.02 -4.44
CA VAL A 50 -8.29 -7.73 -5.13
C VAL A 50 -6.90 -7.14 -5.18
N ASP A 51 -6.32 -7.16 -6.37
CA ASP A 51 -4.92 -6.83 -6.58
C ASP A 51 -4.80 -5.53 -7.42
N PRO A 52 -4.26 -4.44 -6.85
CA PRO A 52 -3.98 -3.23 -7.62
C PRO A 52 -2.79 -3.47 -8.56
N LEU A 53 -3.03 -3.45 -9.86
CA LEU A 53 -1.97 -3.65 -10.85
C LEU A 53 -1.15 -2.36 -11.05
N LYS A 54 0.08 -2.51 -11.53
CA LYS A 54 0.90 -1.38 -11.98
C LYS A 54 0.13 -0.57 -13.03
N PRO A 55 -0.02 0.76 -12.85
CA PRO A 55 -0.70 1.60 -13.82
C PRO A 55 -0.03 1.55 -15.20
N THR A 56 -0.81 1.70 -16.25
CA THR A 56 -0.32 1.70 -17.64
C THR A 56 -0.72 2.95 -18.37
N GLU A 57 0.22 3.52 -19.11
CA GLU A 57 -0.03 4.67 -19.98
C GLU A 57 -0.94 4.27 -21.15
N ARG A 58 -1.90 5.14 -21.45
CA ARG A 58 -2.83 5.00 -22.57
C ARG A 58 -3.06 6.39 -23.19
N SER A 59 -2.13 6.80 -24.05
CA SER A 59 -2.12 8.15 -24.64
C SER A 59 -2.13 9.21 -23.53
N HIS A 60 -3.12 10.11 -23.50
CA HIS A 60 -3.23 11.16 -22.49
C HIS A 60 -3.85 10.70 -21.16
N TRP A 61 -4.11 9.41 -21.00
CA TRP A 61 -4.74 8.83 -19.81
C TRP A 61 -3.87 7.75 -19.20
N VAL A 62 -4.02 7.55 -17.90
CA VAL A 62 -3.44 6.41 -17.19
C VAL A 62 -4.55 5.45 -16.80
N ASP A 63 -4.34 4.16 -17.05
CA ASP A 63 -5.24 3.10 -16.64
C ASP A 63 -4.75 2.44 -15.34
N PHE A 64 -5.49 2.68 -14.26
CA PHE A 64 -5.27 2.12 -12.93
C PHE A 64 -6.11 0.86 -12.77
N ARG A 65 -5.56 -0.24 -13.28
CA ARG A 65 -6.24 -1.55 -13.36
C ARG A 65 -6.27 -2.25 -12.00
N ILE A 66 -7.37 -2.93 -11.71
CA ILE A 66 -7.53 -3.75 -10.51
C ILE A 66 -7.96 -5.14 -10.96
N GLU A 67 -7.18 -6.16 -10.62
CA GLU A 67 -7.53 -7.56 -10.85
C GLU A 67 -8.35 -8.07 -9.66
N VAL A 68 -9.44 -8.77 -9.94
CA VAL A 68 -10.32 -9.33 -8.93
C VAL A 68 -10.61 -10.78 -9.29
N ASP A 69 -10.12 -11.71 -8.47
CA ASP A 69 -10.52 -13.11 -8.49
C ASP A 69 -11.48 -13.35 -7.34
N CYS A 70 -12.63 -13.98 -7.60
CA CYS A 70 -13.59 -14.26 -6.56
C CYS A 70 -14.33 -15.57 -6.79
N ARG A 71 -14.47 -16.34 -5.71
CA ARG A 71 -15.43 -17.46 -5.65
C ARG A 71 -16.86 -17.01 -5.96
N ASP A 72 -17.67 -17.99 -6.29
CA ASP A 72 -19.09 -17.87 -6.55
C ASP A 72 -19.88 -17.29 -5.38
N HIS A 73 -20.99 -16.63 -5.72
CA HIS A 73 -21.92 -16.00 -4.79
C HIS A 73 -21.25 -15.03 -3.81
N ARG A 74 -20.34 -14.19 -4.33
CA ARG A 74 -19.68 -13.11 -3.58
C ARG A 74 -20.02 -11.76 -4.20
N THR A 75 -20.21 -10.74 -3.35
CA THR A 75 -20.18 -9.36 -3.81
C THR A 75 -18.96 -8.66 -3.23
N VAL A 76 -18.12 -8.08 -4.08
CA VAL A 76 -17.00 -7.26 -3.64
C VAL A 76 -17.37 -5.80 -3.78
N GLN A 77 -17.04 -5.02 -2.75
CA GLN A 77 -16.98 -3.58 -2.85
C GLN A 77 -15.53 -3.13 -2.71
N ILE A 78 -15.07 -2.29 -3.64
CA ILE A 78 -13.68 -1.85 -3.74
C ILE A 78 -13.64 -0.33 -3.64
N ARG A 79 -12.71 0.21 -2.85
CA ARG A 79 -12.34 1.63 -2.81
C ARG A 79 -10.96 1.77 -3.43
N GLN A 80 -10.81 2.79 -4.26
CA GLN A 80 -9.54 3.10 -4.93
C GLN A 80 -9.18 4.57 -4.68
N LEU A 81 -7.89 4.81 -4.44
CA LEU A 81 -7.26 6.13 -4.42
C LEU A 81 -6.12 6.13 -5.45
N ARG A 82 -5.92 7.23 -6.18
CA ARG A 82 -4.90 7.36 -7.22
C ARG A 82 -4.04 8.59 -6.95
N TYR A 83 -2.73 8.47 -7.20
CA TYR A 83 -1.74 9.49 -6.86
C TYR A 83 -0.66 9.64 -7.94
N GLU A 84 -0.12 10.85 -8.02
CA GLU A 84 1.14 11.21 -8.69
C GLU A 84 2.23 11.33 -7.60
N ASP A 85 3.29 10.54 -7.71
CA ASP A 85 4.45 10.51 -6.81
C ASP A 85 5.35 11.70 -7.14
N ASP A 86 5.20 12.77 -6.36
CA ASP A 86 5.94 14.02 -6.53
C ASP A 86 7.25 13.92 -5.74
N HIS A 87 8.28 13.41 -6.41
CA HIS A 87 9.63 13.24 -5.86
C HIS A 87 10.22 14.57 -5.35
N GLY A 88 9.94 14.91 -4.10
CA GLY A 88 10.52 16.08 -3.42
C GLY A 88 9.53 16.96 -2.66
N ARG A 89 8.22 16.75 -2.80
CA ARG A 89 7.22 17.42 -1.95
C ARG A 89 6.88 16.57 -0.74
N ARG A 90 6.38 17.22 0.32
CA ARG A 90 6.04 16.52 1.58
C ARG A 90 4.93 15.47 1.41
N ASN A 91 4.13 15.54 0.34
CA ASN A 91 3.01 14.64 0.06
C ASN A 91 2.87 14.43 -1.46
N ASP A 92 2.41 13.24 -1.85
CA ASP A 92 2.03 12.88 -3.21
C ASP A 92 0.74 13.60 -3.65
N ASP A 93 0.64 13.90 -4.95
CA ASP A 93 -0.49 14.61 -5.53
C ASP A 93 -1.68 13.67 -5.73
N PHE A 94 -2.80 13.96 -5.07
CA PHE A 94 -4.01 13.15 -5.17
C PHE A 94 -4.73 13.38 -6.50
N LEU A 95 -4.80 12.33 -7.33
CA LEU A 95 -5.48 12.36 -8.63
C LEU A 95 -6.99 12.14 -8.50
N GLY A 96 -7.39 11.15 -7.70
CA GLY A 96 -8.82 10.83 -7.61
C GLY A 96 -9.16 9.63 -6.74
N ARG A 97 -10.47 9.49 -6.47
CA ARG A 97 -11.06 8.33 -5.77
C ARG A 97 -12.15 7.69 -6.60
N SER A 98 -12.29 6.38 -6.49
CA SER A 98 -13.38 5.62 -7.09
C SER A 98 -13.89 4.53 -6.16
N THR A 99 -15.12 4.07 -6.40
CA THR A 99 -15.70 2.93 -5.70
C THR A 99 -16.37 2.02 -6.71
N PHE A 100 -16.08 0.73 -6.63
CA PHE A 100 -16.59 -0.29 -7.53
C PHE A 100 -17.38 -1.34 -6.75
N TRP A 101 -18.34 -1.95 -7.44
CA TRP A 101 -19.15 -3.05 -6.93
C TRP A 101 -19.21 -4.14 -7.97
N LYS A 102 -18.90 -5.37 -7.59
CA LYS A 102 -18.94 -6.51 -8.49
C LYS A 102 -19.56 -7.71 -7.79
N TYR A 103 -20.59 -8.29 -8.40
CA TYR A 103 -21.13 -9.57 -7.99
C TYR A 103 -20.59 -10.68 -8.88
N PHE A 104 -20.22 -11.79 -8.27
CA PHE A 104 -19.71 -12.99 -8.89
C PHE A 104 -20.75 -14.09 -8.70
N TYR A 105 -21.47 -14.43 -9.77
CA TYR A 105 -22.45 -15.53 -9.73
C TYR A 105 -21.75 -16.89 -9.67
N ARG A 106 -20.66 -17.03 -10.41
CA ARG A 106 -19.74 -18.18 -10.42
C ARG A 106 -18.33 -17.69 -10.08
N HIS A 107 -17.41 -18.61 -9.83
CA HIS A 107 -15.99 -18.26 -9.76
C HIS A 107 -15.56 -17.63 -11.10
N ASP A 108 -14.97 -16.44 -11.04
CA ASP A 108 -14.53 -15.66 -12.20
C ASP A 108 -13.38 -14.73 -11.81
N ASP A 109 -12.53 -14.42 -12.77
CA ASP A 109 -11.52 -13.37 -12.72
C ASP A 109 -11.97 -12.20 -13.59
N VAL A 110 -11.83 -10.96 -13.07
CA VAL A 110 -12.16 -9.76 -13.83
C VAL A 110 -11.13 -8.68 -13.61
N THR A 111 -10.82 -7.94 -14.68
CA THR A 111 -10.04 -6.69 -14.58
C THR A 111 -10.99 -5.50 -14.61
N ILE A 112 -10.93 -4.68 -13.57
CA ILE A 112 -11.60 -3.37 -13.52
C ILE A 112 -10.61 -2.33 -14.04
N HIS A 113 -11.05 -1.54 -15.01
CA HIS A 113 -10.28 -0.43 -15.57
C HIS A 113 -10.76 0.89 -14.96
N SER A 114 -9.82 1.72 -14.53
CA SER A 114 -10.10 3.05 -13.98
C SER A 114 -9.15 4.06 -14.58
N TYR A 115 -9.68 4.91 -15.46
CA TYR A 115 -8.88 5.89 -16.17
C TYR A 115 -8.83 7.21 -15.42
N ASP A 116 -7.65 7.84 -15.38
CA ASP A 116 -7.49 9.20 -14.91
C ASP A 116 -6.56 9.99 -15.83
N TRP A 117 -6.76 11.30 -15.89
CA TRP A 117 -5.93 12.18 -16.69
C TRP A 117 -4.77 12.66 -15.83
N VAL A 118 -3.54 12.47 -16.32
CA VAL A 118 -2.33 12.94 -15.65
C VAL A 118 -1.74 14.06 -16.51
N PRO A 119 -1.72 15.31 -16.00
CA PRO A 119 -1.12 16.41 -16.73
C PRO A 119 0.36 16.10 -16.98
N ASN A 120 0.82 16.33 -18.21
CA ASN A 120 2.25 16.35 -18.50
C ASN A 120 2.86 17.60 -17.85
N ARG A 121 3.41 17.45 -16.65
CA ARG A 121 4.28 18.46 -16.05
C ARG A 121 5.69 18.06 -16.44
N ARG A 122 6.58 19.05 -16.53
CA ARG A 122 7.92 18.86 -17.14
C ARG A 122 8.68 17.69 -16.47
N GLY A 123 8.81 16.57 -17.16
CA GLY A 123 9.58 15.41 -16.70
C GLY A 123 8.85 14.09 -16.90
N ASP A 124 9.43 13.02 -16.34
CA ASP A 124 8.77 11.73 -16.20
C ASP A 124 7.76 11.80 -15.04
N GLU A 125 6.51 11.46 -15.28
CA GLU A 125 5.48 11.42 -14.24
C GLU A 125 5.45 10.04 -13.57
N LYS A 126 5.36 10.00 -12.24
CA LYS A 126 5.27 8.74 -11.50
C LYS A 126 3.90 8.60 -10.89
N VAL A 127 3.26 7.46 -11.05
CA VAL A 127 1.88 7.25 -10.60
C VAL A 127 1.66 5.89 -9.96
N TYR A 128 0.77 5.83 -8.99
CA TYR A 128 0.38 4.61 -8.30
C TYR A 128 -1.07 4.68 -7.80
N GLN A 129 -1.58 3.54 -7.33
CA GLN A 129 -2.90 3.45 -6.71
C GLN A 129 -2.85 2.70 -5.37
N LEU A 130 -3.83 3.02 -4.53
CA LEU A 130 -4.15 2.29 -3.31
C LEU A 130 -5.55 1.69 -3.43
N VAL A 131 -5.71 0.44 -3.02
CA VAL A 131 -6.99 -0.27 -3.06
C VAL A 131 -7.31 -0.90 -1.71
N SER A 132 -8.56 -0.77 -1.27
CA SER A 132 -9.10 -1.44 -0.08
C SER A 132 -10.45 -2.03 -0.45
N PHE A 133 -10.74 -3.24 0.00
CA PHE A 133 -11.96 -3.94 -0.37
C PHE A 133 -12.65 -4.57 0.83
N ARG A 134 -13.91 -4.93 0.63
CA ARG A 134 -14.68 -5.78 1.53
C ARG A 134 -15.56 -6.71 0.73
N VAL A 135 -15.92 -7.83 1.32
CA VAL A 135 -16.67 -8.90 0.66
C VAL A 135 -17.98 -9.14 1.42
N ARG A 136 -19.05 -9.31 0.66
CA ARG A 136 -20.34 -9.78 1.15
C ARG A 136 -20.49 -11.26 0.88
N VAL A 137 -20.83 -12.00 1.93
CA VAL A 137 -21.25 -13.40 1.85
C VAL A 137 -22.67 -13.49 2.43
N GLY A 138 -23.64 -13.89 1.61
CA GLY A 138 -25.05 -13.80 1.97
C GLY A 138 -25.46 -12.36 2.30
N ASN A 139 -25.83 -12.09 3.56
CA ASN A 139 -26.22 -10.75 4.04
C ASN A 139 -25.18 -10.05 4.91
N HIS A 140 -23.99 -10.62 5.07
CA HIS A 140 -22.95 -10.09 5.94
C HIS A 140 -21.80 -9.51 5.13
N TRP A 141 -21.42 -8.27 5.47
CA TRP A 141 -20.21 -7.64 4.98
C TRP A 141 -19.06 -7.91 5.93
N SER A 142 -17.89 -8.17 5.36
CA SER A 142 -16.64 -8.05 6.10
C SER A 142 -16.34 -6.60 6.45
N ASP A 143 -15.40 -6.41 7.39
CA ASP A 143 -14.67 -5.16 7.50
C ASP A 143 -13.86 -4.88 6.22
N TRP A 144 -13.43 -3.63 6.08
CA TRP A 144 -12.53 -3.22 5.02
C TRP A 144 -11.13 -3.79 5.27
N THR A 145 -10.49 -4.29 4.22
CA THR A 145 -9.07 -4.61 4.26
C THR A 145 -8.24 -3.35 4.46
N ARG A 146 -6.97 -3.54 4.85
CA ARG A 146 -5.97 -2.47 4.77
C ARG A 146 -5.81 -2.03 3.30
N TRP A 147 -5.30 -0.83 3.11
CA TRP A 147 -4.93 -0.36 1.77
C TRP A 147 -3.74 -1.16 1.26
N ASP A 148 -3.89 -1.78 0.08
CA ASP A 148 -2.80 -2.37 -0.69
C ASP A 148 -2.37 -1.41 -1.79
N MET A 149 -1.06 -1.35 -2.06
CA MET A 149 -0.45 -0.38 -2.97
C MET A 149 0.04 -1.08 -4.23
N SER A 150 -0.22 -0.49 -5.41
CA SER A 150 0.39 -0.97 -6.65
C SER A 150 1.87 -0.61 -6.71
N ASP A 151 2.61 -1.31 -7.58
CA ASP A 151 3.89 -0.78 -8.05
C ASP A 151 3.71 0.61 -8.69
N VAL A 152 4.77 1.43 -8.58
CA VAL A 152 4.83 2.76 -9.21
C VAL A 152 5.12 2.60 -10.71
N ALA A 153 4.30 3.25 -11.54
CA ALA A 153 4.54 3.39 -12.96
C ALA A 153 5.26 4.72 -13.24
N THR A 154 6.15 4.72 -14.24
CA THR A 154 6.77 5.93 -14.77
C THR A 154 6.23 6.15 -16.17
N LEU A 155 5.53 7.26 -16.37
CA LEU A 155 5.01 7.72 -17.64
C LEU A 155 6.11 8.55 -18.30
N ARG A 156 6.40 8.24 -19.56
CA ARG A 156 7.44 8.94 -20.32
C ARG A 156 6.78 9.78 -21.39
N HIS A 157 6.99 11.08 -21.31
CA HIS A 157 6.45 12.05 -22.25
C HIS A 157 7.38 12.32 -23.44
#